data_AF-A0A2N2B3R2-F1
#
_entry.id   AF-A0A2N2B3R2-F1
#
_cell.length_a   1.000
_cell.length_b   1.000
_cell.length_c   1.000
_cell.angle_alpha   90.00
_cell.angle_beta   90.00
_cell.angle_gamma   90.00
#
_symmetry.space_group_name_H-M   'P 1'
#
loop_
_entity.id
_entity.type
_entity.pdbx_description
1 polymer ?
#
loop_
_entity_poly.entity_id
_entity_poly.type
_entity_poly.pdbx_seq_one_letter_code
_entity_poly.pdbx_strand_id
1 'polypeptide(L)'
;MKRKLILGAIFLILSILVSIASINKAMYYRKTEAYYIGEVISVTERNQMTTIEVSPTSSKHKDIFEIKKNYQLVYNVDKITISARNEPSNNEHKQLEMGELRDIVENIKIGETLVFKIKDISQDDEIELEISEIVVYLSYAN
;
A
#
# COMPACT_ATOMS: atom_id res chain seq x y z
N MET A 1 4.50 50.40 25.44
CA MET A 1 5.35 49.19 25.46
C MET A 1 4.57 47.88 25.54
N LYS A 2 3.62 47.70 26.47
CA LYS A 2 2.92 46.41 26.70
C LYS A 2 2.20 45.80 25.48
N ARG A 3 1.59 46.62 24.62
CA ARG A 3 0.88 46.15 23.40
C ARG A 3 1.80 45.51 22.36
N LYS A 4 3.02 46.03 22.16
CA LYS A 4 3.99 45.48 21.19
C LYS A 4 4.54 44.12 21.66
N LEU A 5 4.69 43.94 22.97
CA LEU A 5 5.08 42.67 23.60
C LEU A 5 4.01 41.58 23.43
N ILE A 6 2.73 41.94 23.60
CA ILE A 6 1.61 41.00 23.41
C ILE A 6 1.48 40.58 21.95
N LEU A 7 1.57 41.53 20.99
CA LEU A 7 1.56 41.19 19.57
C LEU A 7 2.75 40.29 19.17
N GLY A 8 3.94 40.54 19.73
CA GLY A 8 5.11 39.69 19.49
C GLY A 8 4.92 38.27 20.01
N ALA A 9 4.31 38.11 21.19
CA ALA A 9 4.01 36.80 21.76
C ALA A 9 2.96 36.02 20.94
N ILE A 10 1.91 36.69 20.45
CA ILE A 10 0.89 36.08 19.59
C ILE A 10 1.51 35.62 18.27
N PHE A 11 2.35 36.44 17.64
CA PHE A 11 3.03 36.07 16.39
C PHE A 11 3.96 34.87 16.58
N LEU A 12 4.66 34.80 17.70
CA LEU A 12 5.52 33.66 18.05
C LEU A 12 4.74 32.36 18.26
N ILE A 13 3.60 32.42 18.95
CA ILE A 13 2.73 31.25 19.15
C ILE A 13 2.17 30.77 17.81
N LEU A 14 1.74 31.70 16.95
CA LEU A 14 1.19 31.36 15.64
C LEU A 14 2.25 30.72 14.74
N SER A 15 3.48 31.22 14.73
CA SER A 15 4.56 30.62 13.93
C SER A 15 4.93 29.22 14.42
N ILE A 16 4.97 29.01 15.75
CA ILE A 16 5.19 27.68 16.34
C ILE A 16 4.06 26.71 15.94
N LEU A 17 2.80 27.13 15.99
CA LEU A 17 1.67 26.30 15.59
C LEU A 17 1.70 25.93 14.10
N VAL A 18 2.03 26.88 13.21
CA VAL A 18 2.19 26.61 11.77
C VAL A 18 3.36 25.66 11.50
N SER A 19 4.48 25.82 12.20
CA SER A 19 5.63 24.90 12.09
C SER A 19 5.28 23.49 12.57
N ILE A 20 4.59 23.34 13.71
CA ILE A 20 4.15 22.02 14.22
C ILE A 20 3.18 21.36 13.23
N ALA A 21 2.20 22.11 12.70
CA ALA A 21 1.28 21.59 11.69
C ALA A 21 2.01 21.15 10.40
N SER A 22 3.03 21.90 9.99
CA SER A 22 3.83 21.58 8.80
C SER A 22 4.73 20.36 9.02
N ILE A 23 5.30 20.20 10.21
CA ILE A 23 6.09 19.03 10.61
C ILE A 23 5.19 17.79 10.70
N ASN A 24 4.01 17.89 11.32
CA ASN A 24 3.05 16.79 11.39
C ASN A 24 2.57 16.39 9.99
N LYS A 25 2.33 17.35 9.10
CA LYS A 25 2.01 17.08 7.69
C LYS A 25 3.18 16.36 7.01
N ALA A 26 4.41 16.84 7.16
CA ALA A 26 5.60 16.19 6.59
C ALA A 26 5.91 14.81 7.19
N MET A 27 5.58 14.57 8.47
CA MET A 27 5.67 13.25 9.11
C MET A 27 4.57 12.31 8.63
N TYR A 28 3.34 12.79 8.41
CA TYR A 28 2.24 11.98 7.85
C TYR A 28 2.54 11.52 6.42
N TYR A 29 3.24 12.34 5.63
CA TYR A 29 3.70 11.97 4.28
C TYR A 29 5.01 11.16 4.26
N ARG A 30 5.75 11.09 5.38
CA ARG A 30 6.95 10.25 5.48
C ARG A 30 6.59 8.89 6.06
N LYS A 31 6.43 7.91 5.16
CA LYS A 31 6.57 6.47 5.44
C LYS A 31 5.53 5.83 6.34
N THR A 32 4.24 6.13 6.17
CA THR A 32 3.27 5.05 6.41
C THR A 32 3.37 4.09 5.25
N GLU A 33 3.72 2.85 5.56
CA GLU A 33 3.72 1.69 4.68
C GLU A 33 2.32 1.50 4.09
N ALA A 34 2.03 2.23 3.01
CA ALA A 34 0.70 2.25 2.41
C ALA A 34 0.49 0.96 1.61
N TYR A 35 -0.59 0.25 1.95
CA TYR A 35 -1.08 -0.86 1.16
C TYR A 35 -2.02 -0.36 0.09
N TYR A 36 -1.90 -0.92 -1.11
CA TYR A 36 -2.74 -0.62 -2.25
C TYR A 36 -3.48 -1.88 -2.70
N ILE A 37 -4.60 -1.70 -3.39
CA ILE A 37 -5.40 -2.80 -3.94
C ILE A 37 -5.61 -2.63 -5.44
N GLY A 38 -5.61 -3.76 -6.17
CA GLY A 38 -5.91 -3.80 -7.60
C GLY A 38 -6.39 -5.18 -8.03
N GLU A 39 -7.14 -5.24 -9.13
CA GLU A 39 -7.56 -6.50 -9.77
C GLU A 39 -6.56 -6.89 -10.86
N VAL A 40 -6.14 -8.15 -10.89
CA VAL A 40 -5.16 -8.66 -11.85
C VAL A 40 -5.79 -8.76 -13.23
N ILE A 41 -5.21 -8.06 -14.20
CA ILE A 41 -5.66 -8.10 -15.60
C ILE A 41 -4.67 -8.80 -16.52
N SER A 42 -3.39 -8.88 -16.14
CA SER A 42 -2.40 -9.70 -16.84
C SER A 42 -1.28 -10.17 -15.93
N VAL A 43 -0.70 -11.33 -16.24
CA VAL A 43 0.46 -11.90 -15.54
C VAL A 43 1.48 -12.33 -16.59
N THR A 44 2.72 -11.87 -16.46
CA THR A 44 3.83 -12.26 -17.32
C THR A 44 5.02 -12.65 -16.47
N GLU A 45 5.59 -13.82 -16.74
CA GLU A 45 6.74 -14.36 -16.02
C GLU A 45 7.95 -14.48 -16.94
N ARG A 46 9.09 -13.95 -16.50
CA ARG A 46 10.35 -14.05 -17.24
C ARG A 46 11.54 -14.06 -16.30
N ASN A 47 12.38 -15.09 -16.39
CA ASN A 47 13.67 -15.15 -15.67
C ASN A 47 13.55 -14.83 -14.16
N GLN A 48 12.59 -15.47 -13.46
CA GLN A 48 12.28 -15.27 -12.03
C GLN A 48 11.72 -13.88 -11.66
N MET A 49 11.46 -13.03 -12.65
CA MET A 49 10.72 -11.79 -12.48
C MET A 49 9.28 -12.00 -12.92
N THR A 50 8.35 -11.59 -12.07
CA THR A 50 6.92 -11.59 -12.36
C THR A 50 6.48 -10.14 -12.53
N THR A 51 5.79 -9.88 -13.63
CA THR A 51 5.12 -8.62 -13.92
C THR A 51 3.62 -8.86 -13.91
N ILE A 52 2.90 -8.17 -13.03
CA ILE A 52 1.45 -8.24 -12.94
C ILE A 52 0.88 -6.88 -13.30
N GLU A 53 0.01 -6.82 -14.29
CA GLU A 53 -0.78 -5.62 -14.52
C GLU A 53 -2.04 -5.67 -13.67
N VAL A 54 -2.30 -4.58 -12.94
CA VAL A 54 -3.47 -4.43 -12.07
C VAL A 54 -4.31 -3.24 -12.47
N SER A 55 -5.63 -3.37 -12.36
CA SER A 55 -6.61 -2.31 -12.59
C SER A 55 -7.21 -1.79 -11.27
N PRO A 56 -7.73 -0.55 -11.24
CA PRO A 56 -8.43 -0.01 -10.07
C PRO A 56 -9.57 -0.91 -9.58
N THR A 57 -9.55 -1.20 -8.28
CA THR A 57 -10.64 -1.92 -7.60
C THR A 57 -10.91 -1.31 -6.23
N SER A 58 -12.12 -1.47 -5.72
CA SER A 58 -12.54 -0.85 -4.47
C SER A 58 -12.12 -1.67 -3.25
N SER A 59 -11.61 -0.97 -2.23
CA SER A 59 -11.24 -1.60 -0.96
C SER A 59 -12.41 -1.59 0.03
N LYS A 60 -12.59 -2.69 0.75
CA LYS A 60 -13.45 -2.75 1.96
C LYS A 60 -12.71 -2.29 3.23
N HIS A 61 -11.38 -2.19 3.18
CA HIS A 61 -10.51 -1.82 4.30
C HIS A 61 -10.17 -0.32 4.27
N LYS A 62 -10.31 0.36 5.42
CA LYS A 62 -10.00 1.80 5.55
C LYS A 62 -8.50 2.12 5.45
N ASP A 63 -7.64 1.13 5.70
CA ASP A 63 -6.19 1.26 5.71
C ASP A 63 -5.54 0.79 4.39
N ILE A 64 -6.33 0.46 3.38
CA ILE A 64 -5.87 0.06 2.05
C ILE A 64 -6.36 1.08 1.02
N PHE A 65 -5.42 1.64 0.27
CA PHE A 65 -5.67 2.68 -0.71
C PHE A 65 -6.01 2.09 -2.08
N GLU A 66 -6.92 2.76 -2.80
CA GLU A 66 -7.27 2.39 -4.17
C GLU A 66 -6.25 3.02 -5.14
N ILE A 67 -5.82 2.23 -6.12
CA ILE A 67 -5.05 2.77 -7.24
C ILE A 67 -5.98 3.53 -8.20
N LYS A 68 -5.47 4.58 -8.84
CA LYS A 68 -6.28 5.49 -9.70
C LYS A 68 -6.21 5.17 -11.19
N LYS A 69 -5.29 4.30 -11.59
CA LYS A 69 -5.02 3.90 -12.98
C LYS A 69 -4.43 2.48 -12.97
N ASN A 70 -4.25 1.92 -14.15
CA ASN A 70 -3.55 0.64 -14.28
C ASN A 70 -2.07 0.80 -13.96
N TYR A 71 -1.50 -0.20 -13.28
CA TYR A 71 -0.09 -0.27 -12.95
C TYR A 71 0.47 -1.64 -13.30
N GLN A 72 1.76 -1.69 -13.64
CA GLN A 72 2.55 -2.90 -13.80
C GLN A 72 3.40 -3.12 -12.56
N LEU A 73 3.02 -4.09 -11.74
CA LEU A 73 3.74 -4.46 -10.53
C LEU A 73 4.86 -5.43 -10.91
N VAL A 74 6.09 -5.08 -10.58
CA VAL A 74 7.27 -5.89 -10.89
C VAL A 74 7.91 -6.38 -9.59
N TYR A 75 8.14 -7.69 -9.52
CA TYR A 75 8.80 -8.30 -8.37
C TYR A 75 9.53 -9.59 -8.73
N ASN A 76 10.43 -10.01 -7.83
CA ASN A 76 11.07 -11.31 -7.88
C ASN A 76 10.39 -12.23 -6.85
N VAL A 77 9.84 -13.35 -7.31
CA VAL A 77 9.07 -14.30 -6.48
C VAL A 77 9.89 -14.84 -5.29
N ASP A 78 11.19 -15.05 -5.47
CA ASP A 78 12.06 -15.58 -4.41
C ASP A 78 12.38 -14.55 -3.32
N LYS A 79 12.15 -13.27 -3.59
CA LYS A 79 12.54 -12.14 -2.72
C LYS A 79 11.37 -11.35 -2.16
N ILE A 80 10.17 -11.52 -2.72
CA ILE A 80 9.00 -10.77 -2.30
C ILE A 80 8.55 -11.22 -0.91
N THR A 81 8.14 -10.26 -0.07
CA THR A 81 7.51 -10.61 1.20
C THR A 81 6.07 -11.04 0.94
N ILE A 82 5.65 -12.15 1.54
CA ILE A 82 4.27 -12.64 1.43
C ILE A 82 3.66 -12.63 2.82
N SER A 83 2.51 -11.99 2.94
CA SER A 83 1.73 -11.99 4.18
C SER A 83 0.27 -12.33 3.91
N ALA A 84 -0.46 -12.59 4.98
CA ALA A 84 -1.88 -12.95 4.92
C ALA A 84 -2.70 -11.95 5.72
N ARG A 85 -3.88 -11.61 5.22
CA ARG A 85 -4.84 -10.77 5.93
C ARG A 85 -6.25 -11.34 5.80
N ASN A 86 -7.02 -11.28 6.87
CA ASN A 86 -8.44 -11.65 6.82
C ASN A 86 -9.22 -10.60 6.03
N GLU A 87 -10.08 -11.05 5.12
CA GLU A 87 -11.02 -10.17 4.45
C GLU A 87 -12.06 -9.63 5.46
N PRO A 88 -12.53 -8.36 5.39
CA PRO A 88 -13.43 -7.79 6.40
C PRO A 88 -14.79 -8.47 6.44
N SER A 89 -15.18 -9.11 5.32
CA SER A 89 -16.44 -9.85 5.22
C SER A 89 -16.37 -11.26 5.81
N ASN A 90 -15.21 -11.71 6.27
CA ASN A 90 -15.03 -13.06 6.82
C ASN A 90 -14.88 -13.01 8.35
N ASN A 91 -15.80 -13.67 9.06
CA ASN A 91 -15.73 -13.83 10.52
C ASN A 91 -14.95 -15.10 10.93
N GLU A 92 -14.52 -15.92 9.97
CA GLU A 92 -13.80 -17.16 10.24
C GLU A 92 -12.29 -16.96 10.03
N HIS A 93 -11.51 -17.40 11.03
CA HIS A 93 -10.06 -17.34 10.99
C HIS A 93 -9.50 -18.61 10.36
N LYS A 94 -9.01 -18.53 9.11
CA LYS A 94 -8.19 -19.58 8.52
C LYS A 94 -6.71 -19.22 8.69
N GLN A 95 -5.94 -20.08 9.32
CA GLN A 95 -4.48 -19.94 9.35
C GLN A 95 -3.92 -20.72 8.16
N LEU A 96 -3.29 -20.03 7.20
CA LEU A 96 -2.53 -20.67 6.14
C LEU A 96 -1.09 -20.90 6.61
N GLU A 97 -0.50 -22.00 6.16
CA GLU A 97 0.93 -22.26 6.32
C GLU A 97 1.74 -21.43 5.31
N MET A 98 3.02 -21.16 5.62
CA MET A 98 3.89 -20.36 4.74
C MET A 98 4.07 -20.98 3.34
N GLY A 99 4.01 -22.31 3.22
CA GLY A 99 4.07 -22.99 1.93
C GLY A 99 2.87 -22.66 1.05
N GLU A 100 1.66 -22.69 1.63
CA GLU A 100 0.42 -22.39 0.91
C GLU A 100 0.37 -20.92 0.44
N LEU A 101 0.89 -19.99 1.25
CA LEU A 101 0.97 -18.58 0.86
C LEU A 101 1.89 -18.36 -0.34
N ARG A 102 3.00 -19.11 -0.39
CA ARG A 102 3.93 -19.04 -1.50
C ARG A 102 3.34 -19.62 -2.77
N ASP A 103 2.67 -20.77 -2.67
CA ASP A 103 1.97 -21.39 -3.80
C ASP A 103 0.91 -20.45 -4.40
N ILE A 104 0.20 -19.68 -3.56
CA ILE A 104 -0.79 -18.69 -4.03
C ILE A 104 -0.11 -17.59 -4.84
N VAL A 105 1.00 -17.02 -4.36
CA VAL A 105 1.71 -15.95 -5.08
C VAL A 105 2.34 -16.44 -6.37
N GLU A 106 2.80 -17.69 -6.41
CA GLU A 106 3.34 -18.35 -7.61
C GLU A 106 2.24 -18.68 -8.64
N ASN A 107 0.96 -18.70 -8.26
CA ASN A 107 -0.15 -19.10 -9.11
C ASN A 107 -1.25 -18.03 -9.22
N ILE A 108 -0.90 -16.75 -9.10
CA ILE A 108 -1.85 -15.64 -9.24
C ILE A 108 -2.55 -15.69 -10.59
N LYS A 109 -3.88 -15.55 -10.59
CA LYS A 109 -4.72 -15.61 -11.80
C LYS A 109 -5.30 -14.26 -12.17
N ILE A 110 -5.64 -14.13 -13.45
CA ILE A 110 -6.43 -13.01 -13.97
C ILE A 110 -7.81 -13.00 -13.27
N GLY A 111 -8.25 -11.82 -12.84
CA GLY A 111 -9.48 -11.59 -12.09
C GLY A 111 -9.33 -11.67 -10.56
N GLU A 112 -8.16 -12.07 -10.05
CA GLU A 112 -7.90 -12.06 -8.61
C GLU A 112 -7.61 -10.63 -8.12
N THR A 113 -8.00 -10.34 -6.88
CA THR A 113 -7.69 -9.07 -6.22
C THR A 113 -6.43 -9.22 -5.39
N LEU A 114 -5.45 -8.35 -5.64
CA LEU A 114 -4.20 -8.30 -4.91
C LEU A 114 -4.15 -7.06 -4.03
N VAL A 115 -3.60 -7.25 -2.83
CA VAL A 115 -3.13 -6.15 -1.98
C VAL A 115 -1.62 -6.17 -1.98
N PHE A 116 -1.00 -5.01 -2.15
CA PHE A 116 0.45 -4.91 -2.30
C PHE A 116 1.01 -3.65 -1.66
N LYS A 117 2.30 -3.69 -1.36
CA LYS A 117 3.06 -2.56 -0.79
C LYS A 117 4.17 -2.14 -1.73
N ILE A 118 4.15 -0.89 -2.15
CA ILE A 118 5.15 -0.31 -3.06
C ILE A 118 6.45 -0.05 -2.28
N LYS A 119 7.60 -0.41 -2.86
CA LYS A 119 8.92 -0.36 -2.18
C LYS A 119 9.45 1.06 -2.00
N ASP A 120 9.24 1.93 -3.00
CA ASP A 120 9.56 3.35 -2.93
C ASP A 120 8.46 4.15 -3.62
N ILE A 121 7.83 5.07 -2.88
CA ILE A 121 6.81 5.98 -3.44
C ILE A 121 7.57 7.17 -4.03
N SER A 122 8.41 6.90 -5.03
CA SER A 122 8.99 7.96 -5.84
C SER A 122 8.25 8.00 -7.18
N GLN A 123 7.42 9.03 -7.32
CA GLN A 123 6.76 9.54 -8.55
C GLN A 123 5.35 9.00 -8.87
N ASP A 124 4.38 9.92 -8.80
CA ASP A 124 2.95 9.75 -9.09
C ASP A 124 2.64 9.31 -10.55
N ASP A 125 3.64 9.33 -11.44
CA ASP A 125 3.44 9.13 -12.88
C ASP A 125 3.98 7.82 -13.44
N GLU A 126 4.73 7.03 -12.67
CA GLU A 126 5.28 5.76 -13.17
C GLU A 126 4.16 4.74 -13.42
N ILE A 127 4.24 4.04 -14.56
CA ILE A 127 3.30 2.94 -14.90
C ILE A 127 3.81 1.63 -14.31
N GLU A 128 5.12 1.47 -14.19
CA GLU A 128 5.79 0.31 -13.63
C GLU A 128 6.18 0.60 -12.17
N LEU A 129 5.84 -0.30 -11.25
CA LEU A 129 6.06 -0.13 -9.80
C LEU A 129 6.75 -1.36 -9.22
N GLU A 130 7.89 -1.16 -8.53
CA GLU A 130 8.52 -2.23 -7.74
C GLU A 130 7.77 -2.40 -6.41
N ILE A 131 7.35 -3.63 -6.12
CA ILE A 131 6.65 -3.96 -4.87
C ILE A 131 7.56 -4.70 -3.89
N SER A 132 7.30 -4.49 -2.61
CA SER A 132 8.04 -5.08 -1.49
C SER A 132 7.26 -6.20 -0.78
N GLU A 133 5.94 -6.21 -0.94
CA GLU A 133 5.07 -7.18 -0.29
C GLU A 133 3.81 -7.44 -1.12
N ILE A 134 3.36 -8.70 -1.15
CA ILE A 134 2.02 -9.12 -1.56
C ILE A 134 1.28 -9.63 -0.33
N VAL A 135 0.07 -9.14 -0.12
CA VAL A 135 -0.83 -9.54 0.95
C VAL A 135 -1.96 -10.37 0.34
N VAL A 136 -2.03 -11.64 0.72
CA VAL A 136 -3.07 -12.55 0.28
C VAL A 136 -4.28 -12.41 1.20
N TYR A 137 -5.46 -12.19 0.62
CA TYR A 137 -6.70 -12.25 1.39
C TYR A 137 -7.06 -13.70 1.69
N LEU A 138 -7.34 -13.96 2.96
CA LEU A 138 -7.88 -15.22 3.44
C LEU A 138 -9.40 -15.22 3.24
N SER A 139 -9.82 -15.38 1.99
CA SER A 139 -11.20 -15.73 1.65
C SER A 139 -11.27 -17.23 1.41
N TYR A 140 -12.34 -17.88 1.88
CA TYR A 140 -12.54 -19.30 1.58
C TYR A 140 -12.69 -19.49 0.07
N ALA A 141 -11.96 -20.47 -0.48
CA ALA A 141 -12.32 -21.12 -1.72
C ALA A 141 -13.66 -21.86 -1.49
N ASN A 142 -14.65 -21.60 -2.34
CA ASN A 142 -15.83 -22.46 -2.47
C ASN A 142 -15.43 -23.84 -3.00
#